data_AF-A0AAX2Z2R5-F1
#
_entry.id   AF-A0AAX2Z2R5-F1
#
_cell.length_a   1.000
_cell.length_b   1.000
_cell.length_c   1.000
_cell.angle_alpha   90.00
_cell.angle_beta   90.00
_cell.angle_gamma   90.00
#
_symmetry.space_group_name_H-M   'P 1'
#
loop_
_entity.id
_entity.type
_entity.pdbx_description
1 polymer ?
#
loop_
_entity_poly.entity_id
_entity_poly.type
_entity_poly.pdbx_seq_one_letter_code
_entity_poly.pdbx_strand_id
1 'polypeptide(L)' 'MQELDVQLRNYLNEKYKLYEQGGDIVKGYVKYHNDDEQNVEYDFYNLNGEYGYEVLKMYADNKTINRDKLHLDIYLFKS' A
#
# COMPACT_ATOMS: atom_id res chain seq x y z
N MET A 1 -1.56 9.58 5.14
CA MET A 1 -1.58 8.22 4.55
C MET A 1 -0.22 7.76 4.03
N GLN A 2 0.52 8.61 3.29
CA GLN A 2 1.82 8.27 2.70
C GLN A 2 2.83 7.61 3.67
N GLU A 3 3.07 8.20 4.84
CA GLU A 3 4.08 7.67 5.79
C GLU A 3 3.77 6.22 6.21
N LEU A 4 2.50 5.96 6.52
CA LEU A 4 2.01 4.65 6.93
C LEU A 4 2.15 3.62 5.79
N ASP A 5 1.80 4.00 4.56
CA ASP A 5 1.88 3.11 3.39
C ASP A 5 3.34 2.80 3.01
N VAL A 6 4.25 3.76 3.13
CA VAL A 6 5.69 3.52 2.92
C VAL A 6 6.25 2.55 3.97
N GLN A 7 5.93 2.74 5.25
CA GLN A 7 6.36 1.83 6.31
C GLN A 7 5.82 0.41 6.09
N LEU A 8 4.55 0.29 5.71
CA LEU A 8 3.93 -1.00 5.38
C LEU A 8 4.64 -1.68 4.20
N ARG A 9 4.84 -0.98 3.08
CA ARG A 9 5.48 -1.53 1.88
C ARG A 9 6.92 -1.97 2.16
N ASN A 10 7.67 -1.23 2.96
CA ASN A 10 9.01 -1.64 3.40
C ASN A 10 8.96 -2.94 4.20
N TYR A 11 8.08 -3.03 5.20
CA TYR A 11 7.89 -4.24 5.99
C TYR A 11 7.52 -5.46 5.11
N LEU A 12 6.57 -5.28 4.19
CA LEU A 12 6.14 -6.34 3.28
C LEU A 12 7.25 -6.75 2.31
N ASN A 13 8.06 -5.80 1.84
CA ASN A 13 9.19 -6.11 0.97
C ASN A 13 10.26 -6.91 1.72
N GLU A 14 10.60 -6.53 2.95
CA GLU A 14 11.56 -7.27 3.77
C GLU A 14 11.08 -8.69 4.07
N LYS A 15 9.80 -8.86 4.43
CA LYS A 15 9.24 -10.13 4.89
C LYS A 15 8.82 -11.07 3.77
N TYR A 16 8.25 -10.53 2.70
CA TYR A 16 7.61 -11.32 1.63
C TYR A 16 8.22 -11.07 0.25
N LYS A 17 9.30 -10.28 0.16
CA LYS A 17 9.99 -9.98 -1.09
C LYS A 17 9.06 -9.35 -2.14
N LEU A 18 8.17 -8.47 -1.66
CA LEU A 18 7.06 -7.87 -2.41
C LEU A 18 7.46 -7.31 -3.79
N TYR A 19 8.67 -6.75 -3.92
CA TYR A 19 9.15 -6.13 -5.17
C TYR A 19 10.42 -6.81 -5.73
N GLU A 20 10.85 -7.95 -5.21
CA GLU A 20 12.03 -8.66 -5.75
C GLU A 20 11.64 -9.49 -6.99
N GLN A 21 12.49 -9.46 -8.02
CA GLN A 21 12.31 -10.33 -9.19
C GLN A 21 12.38 -11.80 -8.78
N GLY A 22 11.37 -12.59 -9.16
CA GLY A 22 11.26 -13.99 -8.77
C GLY A 22 10.64 -14.22 -7.39
N GLY A 23 10.13 -13.17 -6.73
CA GLY A 23 9.32 -13.32 -5.52
C GLY A 23 8.00 -14.05 -5.77
N ASP A 24 7.47 -14.66 -4.70
CA ASP A 24 6.24 -15.47 -4.76
C ASP A 24 4.96 -14.64 -4.97
N ILE A 25 4.98 -13.36 -4.58
CA ILE A 25 3.79 -12.49 -4.60
C ILE A 25 3.65 -11.85 -5.98
N VAL A 26 2.52 -12.09 -6.63
CA VAL A 26 2.22 -11.60 -7.99
C VAL A 26 1.11 -10.55 -8.04
N LYS A 27 0.29 -10.48 -6.98
CA LYS A 27 -0.72 -9.43 -6.79
C LYS A 27 -0.83 -9.09 -5.31
N GLY A 28 -1.20 -7.85 -5.01
CA GLY A 28 -1.50 -7.47 -3.65
C GLY A 28 -1.96 -6.03 -3.53
N TYR A 29 -2.72 -5.78 -2.48
CA TYR A 29 -3.24 -4.47 -2.14
C TYR A 29 -3.43 -4.36 -0.62
N VAL A 30 -3.56 -3.12 -0.16
CA VAL A 30 -3.91 -2.80 1.23
C VAL A 30 -5.21 -2.01 1.26
N LYS A 31 -6.07 -2.34 2.22
CA LYS A 31 -7.24 -1.55 2.59
C LYS A 31 -7.01 -0.90 3.95
N TYR A 32 -7.17 0.41 3.99
CA TYR A 32 -7.15 1.22 5.19
C TYR A 32 -8.58 1.52 5.59
N HIS A 33 -8.95 1.09 6.79
CA HIS A 33 -10.29 1.20 7.33
C HIS A 33 -10.37 2.28 8.40
N ASN A 34 -11.43 3.08 8.35
CA ASN A 34 -11.81 4.07 9.36
C ASN A 34 -13.33 4.06 9.51
N ASP A 35 -13.84 4.47 10.68
CA ASP A 35 -15.25 4.36 11.09
C ASP A 35 -16.25 5.06 10.14
N ASP A 36 -15.81 6.08 9.40
CA ASP A 36 -16.68 6.92 8.57
C ASP A 36 -16.91 6.38 7.14
N GLU A 37 -16.87 5.05 6.95
CA GLU A 37 -17.08 4.32 5.67
C GLU A 37 -16.09 4.66 4.54
N GLN A 38 -15.20 5.62 4.71
CA GLN A 38 -14.18 5.98 3.73
C GLN A 38 -12.98 5.02 3.83
N ASN A 39 -13.15 3.85 3.25
CA ASN A 39 -12.04 2.93 3.03
C ASN A 39 -11.14 3.47 1.91
N VAL A 40 -9.83 3.46 2.13
CA VAL A 40 -8.83 3.79 1.11
C VAL A 40 -8.12 2.51 0.71
N GLU A 41 -8.06 2.24 -0.59
CA GLU A 41 -7.37 1.09 -1.14
C GLU A 41 -6.18 1.55 -1.97
N TYR A 42 -5.01 0.92 -1.76
CA TYR A 42 -3.86 1.08 -2.63
C TYR A 42 -3.39 -0.28 -3.13
N ASP A 43 -3.29 -0.42 -4.45
CA ASP A 43 -2.65 -1.56 -5.11
C ASP A 43 -1.12 -1.42 -4.99
N PHE A 44 -0.43 -2.54 -4.73
CA PHE A 44 1.02 -2.53 -4.57
C PHE A 44 1.77 -2.42 -5.90
N TYR A 45 1.18 -2.89 -6.99
CA TYR A 45 1.79 -3.03 -8.32
C TYR A 45 1.23 -2.04 -9.35
N ASN A 46 0.10 -1.38 -9.09
CA ASN A 46 -0.42 -0.30 -9.92
C ASN A 46 0.36 1.01 -9.70
N LEU A 47 1.62 1.01 -10.12
CA LEU A 47 2.53 2.14 -10.04
C LEU A 47 2.28 3.05 -11.26
N ASN A 48 1.91 4.32 -11.02
CA ASN A 48 1.58 5.31 -12.06
C ASN A 48 2.83 5.83 -12.82
N GLY A 49 3.80 4.97 -13.09
CA GLY A 49 5.06 5.31 -13.76
C GLY A 49 6.23 4.46 -13.27
N GLU A 50 7.37 4.60 -13.94
CA GLU A 50 8.60 3.86 -13.64
C GLU A 50 9.50 4.61 -12.66
N TYR A 51 9.29 5.92 -12.51
CA TYR A 51 10.11 6.76 -11.65
C TYR A 51 9.44 7.03 -10.31
N GLY A 52 10.24 7.09 -9.23
CA GLY A 52 9.74 7.30 -7.88
C GLY A 52 8.83 8.52 -7.73
N TYR A 53 9.11 9.63 -8.43
CA TYR A 53 8.27 10.83 -8.37
C TYR A 53 6.88 10.65 -9.02
N GLU A 54 6.74 9.71 -9.96
CA GLU A 54 5.46 9.37 -10.60
C GLU A 54 4.64 8.47 -9.69
N VAL A 55 5.28 7.50 -9.05
CA VAL A 55 4.68 6.63 -8.03
C VAL A 55 4.13 7.48 -6.88
N LEU A 56 4.89 8.46 -6.39
CA LEU A 56 4.48 9.31 -5.28
C LEU A 56 3.23 10.15 -5.56
N LYS A 57 2.83 10.36 -6.83
CA LYS A 57 1.59 11.07 -7.18
C LYS A 57 0.33 10.38 -6.64
N MET A 58 0.39 9.09 -6.29
CA MET A 58 -0.73 8.39 -5.65
C MET A 58 -1.12 8.96 -4.28
N TYR A 59 -0.25 9.78 -3.67
CA TYR A 59 -0.53 10.48 -2.41
C TYR A 59 -0.94 11.95 -2.59
N ALA A 60 -1.13 12.42 -3.83
CA ALA A 60 -1.42 13.82 -4.11
C ALA A 60 -2.78 14.30 -3.56
N ASP A 61 -3.68 13.37 -3.20
CA ASP A 61 -4.96 13.67 -2.57
C ASP A 61 -4.85 14.13 -1.10
N ASN A 62 -3.64 14.04 -0.51
CA ASN A 62 -3.32 14.41 0.87
C ASN A 62 -4.31 13.86 1.90
N LYS A 63 -4.84 12.65 1.65
CA LYS A 63 -5.79 12.03 2.59
C LYS A 63 -5.17 11.87 3.98
N THR A 64 -5.89 12.39 4.96
CA THR A 64 -5.61 12.22 6.39
C THR A 64 -6.60 11.22 6.97
N ILE A 65 -6.15 10.41 7.93
CA ILE A 65 -6.98 9.40 8.59
C ILE A 65 -6.85 9.60 10.10
N ASN A 66 -7.96 9.44 10.82
CA ASN A 66 -7.92 9.44 12.28
C ASN A 66 -7.29 8.12 12.76
N ARG A 67 -6.31 8.21 13.66
CA ARG A 67 -5.55 7.05 14.16
C ARG A 67 -6.35 6.17 15.12
N ASP A 68 -7.34 6.73 15.82
CA ASP A 68 -7.95 6.07 16.98
C ASP A 68 -8.68 4.76 16.64
N LYS A 69 -9.06 4.55 15.38
CA LYS A 69 -9.79 3.36 14.91
C LYS A 69 -9.26 2.80 13.58
N LEU A 70 -8.02 3.16 13.25
CA LEU A 70 -7.37 2.69 12.05
C LEU A 70 -7.04 1.19 12.16
N HIS A 71 -7.54 0.40 11.23
CA HIS A 71 -7.03 -0.96 10.98
C HIS A 71 -6.71 -1.14 9.49
N LEU A 72 -5.81 -2.08 9.23
CA LEU A 72 -5.30 -2.37 7.90
C LEU A 72 -5.53 -3.84 7.57
N ASP A 73 -6.14 -4.08 6.41
CA ASP A 73 -6.22 -5.42 5.83
C ASP A 73 -5.28 -5.50 4.63
N ILE A 74 -4.41 -6.51 4.63
CA ILE A 74 -3.39 -6.72 3.59
C ILE A 74 -3.69 -8.02 2.87
N TYR A 75 -3.80 -7.95 1.54
CA TYR A 75 -4.10 -9.10 0.70
C TYR A 75 -2.90 -9.35 -0.22
N LEU A 76 -2.29 -10.53 -0.11
CA LEU A 76 -1.16 -10.96 -0.93
C LEU A 76 -1.52 -12.26 -1.63
N PHE A 77 -1.30 -12.32 -2.93
CA PHE A 77 -1.64 -13.46 -3.76
C PHE A 77 -0.36 -14.04 -4.38
N LYS A 78 -0.17 -15.34 -4.19
CA LYS A 78 0.92 -16.10 -4.80
C LYS A 78 0.57 -16.56 -6.21
N SER A 79 1.59 -16.85 -7.00
CA SER A 79 1.43 -17.55 -8.29
C SER A 79 0.91 -18.97 -8.14
#